data_AF-A0A2U1YM02-F1
#
_entry.id   AF-A0A2U1YM02-F1
#
_cell.length_a   1.000
_cell.length_b   1.000
_cell.length_c   1.000
_cell.angle_alpha   90.00
_cell.angle_beta   90.00
_cell.angle_gamma   90.00
#
_symmetry.space_group_name_H-M   'P 1'
#
loop_
_entity.id
_entity.type
_entity.pdbx_description
1 polymer ?
#
loop_
_entity_poly.entity_id
_entity_poly.type
_entity_poly.pdbx_seq_one_letter_code
_entity_poly.pdbx_strand_id
1 'polypeptide(L)'
;RHSDFFGTLDFMHDAQELWAFCAPHRPTILTGLPLGSWAPEQKKRWVARMLGAEVPVITCMARDKARYASPGAILVDDREKARDPWGAAGGRFILHRNAADSIAELARLGF
;
A
#
# COMPACT_ATOMS: atom_id res chain seq x y z
N ARG A 1 -0.85 -25.63 3.91
CA ARG A 1 -0.38 -24.24 4.15
C ARG A 1 0.71 -23.98 3.12
N HIS A 2 0.49 -23.08 2.15
CA HIS A 2 1.52 -22.79 1.13
C HIS A 2 2.72 -22.16 1.84
N SER A 3 3.92 -22.70 1.63
CA SER A 3 5.15 -22.20 2.27
C SER A 3 5.44 -20.74 1.87
N ASP A 4 4.93 -20.31 0.71
CA ASP A 4 5.12 -18.97 0.17
C ASP A 4 3.83 -18.34 -0.37
N PHE A 5 2.78 -18.22 0.45
CA PHE A 5 1.48 -17.71 -0.03
C PHE A 5 1.56 -16.30 -0.64
N PHE A 6 2.17 -15.33 0.05
CA PHE A 6 2.21 -13.95 -0.44
C PHE A 6 3.21 -13.76 -1.59
N GLY A 7 4.28 -14.56 -1.64
CA GLY A 7 5.28 -14.48 -2.70
C GLY A 7 4.80 -14.98 -4.05
N THR A 8 3.69 -15.72 -4.10
CA THR A 8 3.13 -16.27 -5.36
C THR A 8 1.88 -15.56 -5.86
N LEU A 9 1.45 -14.47 -5.23
CA LEU A 9 0.29 -13.73 -5.72
C LEU A 9 0.60 -13.06 -7.07
N ASP A 10 -0.41 -12.98 -7.93
CA ASP A 10 -0.36 -12.15 -9.14
C ASP A 10 -0.79 -10.71 -8.82
N PHE A 11 -0.51 -9.80 -9.74
CA PHE A 11 -1.09 -8.46 -9.68
C PHE A 11 -2.62 -8.52 -9.77
N MET A 12 -3.29 -7.58 -9.09
CA MET A 12 -4.67 -7.26 -9.46
C MET A 12 -4.67 -6.65 -10.88
N HIS A 13 -5.77 -6.84 -11.59
CA HIS A 13 -5.93 -6.46 -13.00
C HIS A 13 -5.48 -5.03 -13.35
N ASP A 14 -5.65 -4.09 -12.43
CA ASP A 14 -5.37 -2.66 -12.59
C ASP A 14 -4.21 -2.16 -11.69
N ALA A 15 -3.54 -3.06 -10.96
CA ALA A 15 -2.46 -2.67 -10.04
C ALA A 15 -1.27 -2.02 -10.76
N GLN A 16 -0.98 -2.45 -11.98
CA GLN A 16 0.09 -1.88 -12.79
C GLN A 16 -0.21 -0.45 -13.24
N GLU A 17 -1.48 -0.13 -13.50
CA GLU A 17 -1.91 1.22 -13.88
C GLU A 17 -1.71 2.19 -12.71
N LEU A 18 -2.22 1.83 -11.52
CA LEU A 18 -2.02 2.63 -10.31
C LEU A 18 -0.54 2.76 -9.96
N TRP A 19 0.23 1.67 -10.06
CA TRP A 19 1.67 1.73 -9.78
C TRP A 19 2.42 2.62 -10.76
N ALA A 20 2.13 2.54 -12.06
CA ALA A 20 2.78 3.37 -13.07
C ALA A 20 2.58 4.87 -12.81
N PHE A 21 1.38 5.25 -12.37
CA PHE A 21 1.10 6.62 -11.94
C PHE A 21 1.88 7.01 -10.68
N CYS A 22 1.89 6.14 -9.65
CA CYS A 22 2.52 6.46 -8.37
C CYS A 22 4.05 6.42 -8.42
N ALA A 23 4.67 5.55 -9.22
CA ALA A 23 6.10 5.25 -9.18
C ALA A 23 7.04 6.48 -9.31
N PRO A 24 6.77 7.48 -10.18
CA PRO A 24 7.56 8.72 -10.24
C PRO A 24 7.63 9.49 -8.92
N HIS A 25 6.63 9.36 -8.05
CA HIS A 25 6.58 10.00 -6.73
C HIS A 25 7.33 9.22 -5.63
N ARG A 26 7.97 8.09 -5.99
CA ARG A 26 8.75 7.23 -5.08
C ARG A 26 7.96 6.82 -3.81
N PRO A 27 6.77 6.22 -3.96
CA PRO A 27 5.91 5.85 -2.84
C PRO A 27 6.53 4.72 -2.02
N THR A 28 6.04 4.58 -0.78
CA THR A 28 6.35 3.44 0.10
C THR A 28 5.19 2.46 0.14
N ILE A 29 5.47 1.16 -0.01
CA ILE A 29 4.46 0.11 0.18
C ILE A 29 4.25 -0.11 1.68
N LEU A 30 3.14 0.37 2.21
CA LEU A 30 2.72 0.15 3.60
C LEU A 30 1.73 -1.01 3.69
N THR A 31 2.20 -2.19 4.09
CA THR A 31 1.42 -3.44 4.03
C THR A 31 1.15 -4.05 5.42
N GLY A 32 -0.09 -4.51 5.60
CA GLY A 32 -0.54 -5.19 6.81
C GLY A 32 -0.04 -6.63 6.88
N LEU A 33 0.35 -7.06 8.07
CA LEU A 33 0.74 -8.44 8.37
C LEU A 33 -0.41 -9.24 9.00
N PRO A 34 -0.58 -10.52 8.64
CA PRO A 34 -1.36 -11.46 9.45
C PRO A 34 -0.64 -11.76 10.77
N LEU A 35 -1.33 -12.42 11.71
CA LEU A 35 -0.71 -12.89 12.94
C LEU A 35 0.42 -13.90 12.63
N GLY A 36 1.60 -13.68 13.22
CA GLY A 36 2.81 -14.49 13.06
C GLY A 36 3.96 -13.73 12.37
N SER A 37 5.09 -14.42 12.18
CA SER A 37 6.35 -13.84 11.68
C SER A 37 6.72 -14.24 10.24
N TRP A 38 5.86 -14.99 9.55
CA TRP A 38 6.19 -15.65 8.28
C TRP A 38 5.90 -14.79 7.03
N ALA A 39 5.01 -13.80 7.14
CA ALA A 39 4.55 -12.98 6.02
C ALA A 39 5.48 -11.81 5.60
N PRO A 40 6.27 -11.15 6.49
CA PRO A 40 7.06 -9.98 6.12
C PRO A 40 8.01 -10.23 4.95
N GLU A 41 8.81 -11.28 5.02
CA GLU A 41 9.82 -11.58 4.00
C GLU A 41 9.21 -12.01 2.66
N GLN A 42 8.05 -12.68 2.68
CA GLN A 42 7.32 -13.02 1.46
C GLN A 42 6.83 -11.76 0.75
N LYS A 43 6.26 -10.81 1.49
CA LYS A 43 5.76 -9.54 0.94
C LYS A 43 6.88 -8.66 0.41
N LYS A 44 8.01 -8.54 1.14
CA LYS A 44 9.19 -7.80 0.66
C LYS A 44 9.76 -8.41 -0.63
N ARG A 45 9.92 -9.74 -0.67
CA ARG A 45 10.37 -10.44 -1.89
C ARG A 45 9.41 -10.22 -3.06
N TRP A 46 8.10 -10.27 -2.79
CA TRP A 46 7.09 -10.01 -3.82
C TRP A 46 7.23 -8.59 -4.39
N VAL A 47 7.34 -7.57 -3.53
CA VAL A 47 7.53 -6.18 -3.99
C VAL A 47 8.82 -6.05 -4.80
N ALA A 48 9.94 -6.61 -4.31
CA ALA A 48 11.21 -6.57 -5.02
C ALA A 48 11.12 -7.21 -6.42
N ARG A 49 10.39 -8.32 -6.55
CA ARG A 49 10.19 -9.02 -7.83
C ARG A 49 9.27 -8.24 -8.78
N MET A 50 8.19 -7.67 -8.27
CA MET A 50 7.09 -7.15 -9.09
C MET A 50 7.19 -5.65 -9.37
N LEU A 51 7.78 -4.87 -8.45
CA LEU A 51 7.81 -3.41 -8.47
C LEU A 51 9.24 -2.82 -8.49
N GLY A 52 10.25 -3.61 -8.10
CA GLY A 52 11.64 -3.19 -8.01
C GLY A 52 12.22 -3.36 -6.60
N ALA A 53 13.49 -3.75 -6.50
CA ALA A 53 14.16 -4.01 -5.23
C ALA A 53 14.42 -2.74 -4.39
N GLU A 54 14.40 -1.59 -5.04
CA GLU A 54 14.56 -0.25 -4.48
C GLU A 54 13.29 0.28 -3.82
N VAL A 55 12.13 -0.33 -4.08
CA VAL A 55 10.84 0.12 -3.55
C VAL A 55 10.81 -0.07 -2.04
N PRO A 56 10.66 0.99 -1.23
CA PRO A 56 10.62 0.86 0.21
C PRO A 56 9.34 0.13 0.65
N VAL A 57 9.50 -0.82 1.58
CA VAL A 57 8.40 -1.62 2.13
C VAL A 57 8.38 -1.52 3.64
N ILE A 58 7.25 -1.06 4.17
CA ILE A 58 6.97 -1.07 5.60
C ILE A 58 5.93 -2.16 5.86
N THR A 59 6.30 -3.14 6.69
CA THR A 59 5.39 -4.19 7.15
C THR A 59 4.98 -3.93 8.59
N CYS A 60 3.70 -3.76 8.86
CA CYS A 60 3.18 -3.54 10.21
C CYS A 60 1.86 -4.27 10.42
N MET A 61 1.31 -4.28 11.65
CA MET A 61 -0.08 -4.71 11.82
C MET A 61 -0.99 -3.69 11.14
N ALA A 62 -2.11 -4.14 10.55
CA ALA A 62 -3.03 -3.23 9.85
C ALA A 62 -3.55 -2.08 10.75
N ARG A 63 -3.76 -2.36 12.04
CA ARG A 63 -4.15 -1.34 13.03
C ARG A 63 -3.07 -0.29 13.31
N ASP A 64 -1.81 -0.62 13.04
CA ASP A 64 -0.66 0.24 13.33
C ASP A 64 -0.31 1.13 12.14
N LYS A 65 -1.00 1.01 10.99
CA LYS A 65 -0.75 1.85 9.80
C LYS A 65 -0.81 3.34 10.13
N ALA A 66 -1.79 3.76 10.94
CA ALA A 66 -1.95 5.16 11.33
C ALA A 66 -0.70 5.78 12.01
N ARG A 67 0.20 4.97 12.58
CA ARG A 67 1.46 5.45 13.17
C ARG A 67 2.45 5.98 12.14
N TYR A 68 2.23 5.68 10.86
CA TYR A 68 3.02 6.15 9.72
C TYR A 68 2.36 7.33 8.99
N ALA A 69 1.19 7.79 9.46
CA ALA A 69 0.58 8.99 8.94
C ALA A 69 1.31 10.23 9.46
N SER A 70 1.33 11.26 8.64
CA SER A 70 1.83 12.60 8.98
C SER A 70 1.06 13.64 8.15
N PRO A 71 1.12 14.92 8.51
CA PRO A 71 0.60 15.98 7.64
C PRO A 71 1.15 15.84 6.22
N GLY A 72 0.25 15.80 5.22
CA GLY A 72 0.59 15.61 3.81
C GLY A 72 0.78 14.17 3.35
N ALA A 73 0.82 13.18 4.26
CA ALA A 73 0.89 11.78 3.88
C ALA A 73 -0.46 11.28 3.33
N ILE A 74 -0.43 10.58 2.20
CA ILE A 74 -1.61 9.97 1.58
C ILE A 74 -1.52 8.45 1.72
N LEU A 75 -2.61 7.83 2.16
CA LEU A 75 -2.77 6.38 2.13
C LEU A 75 -3.86 6.02 1.12
N VAL A 76 -3.47 5.23 0.11
CA VAL A 76 -4.38 4.55 -0.82
C VAL A 76 -4.55 3.12 -0.33
N ASP A 77 -5.74 2.74 0.13
CA ASP A 77 -6.01 1.44 0.74
C ASP A 77 -7.46 1.02 0.50
N ASP A 78 -7.71 -0.27 0.30
CA ASP A 78 -9.05 -0.83 0.05
C ASP A 78 -9.84 -1.04 1.35
N ARG A 79 -9.16 -1.03 2.50
CA ARG A 79 -9.79 -1.24 3.80
C ARG A 79 -10.30 0.07 4.39
N GLU A 80 -11.58 0.35 4.19
CA GLU A 80 -12.25 1.54 4.73
C GLU A 80 -12.04 1.77 6.23
N LYS A 81 -11.90 0.71 7.04
CA LYS A 81 -11.60 0.82 8.48
C LYS A 81 -10.28 1.53 8.80
N ALA A 82 -9.39 1.72 7.84
CA ALA A 82 -8.16 2.48 8.00
C ALA A 82 -8.36 4.00 7.83
N ARG A 83 -9.50 4.44 7.26
CA ARG A 83 -9.81 5.85 6.97
C ARG A 83 -9.73 6.71 8.23
N ASP A 84 -10.54 6.40 9.23
CA ASP A 84 -10.66 7.26 10.42
C ASP A 84 -9.35 7.31 11.23
N PRO A 85 -8.67 6.18 11.52
CA PRO A 85 -7.38 6.23 12.20
C PRO A 85 -6.31 6.99 11.44
N TRP A 86 -6.25 6.86 10.10
CA TRP A 86 -5.29 7.56 9.27
C TRP A 86 -5.56 9.08 9.24
N GLY A 87 -6.82 9.45 9.07
CA GLY A 87 -7.27 10.85 9.12
C GLY A 87 -7.02 11.51 10.47
N ALA A 88 -7.36 10.80 11.56
CA ALA A 88 -7.13 11.28 12.92
C ALA A 88 -5.64 11.48 13.25
N ALA A 89 -4.75 10.73 12.58
CA ALA A 89 -3.31 10.89 12.68
C ALA A 89 -2.73 11.97 11.73
N GLY A 90 -3.60 12.75 11.07
CA GLY A 90 -3.21 13.90 10.24
C GLY A 90 -2.89 13.59 8.78
N GLY A 91 -3.06 12.33 8.36
CA GLY A 91 -2.92 11.92 6.96
C GLY A 91 -4.21 12.09 6.16
N ARG A 92 -4.13 11.98 4.83
CA ARG A 92 -5.28 11.90 3.93
C ARG A 92 -5.47 10.46 3.44
N PHE A 93 -6.72 10.00 3.41
CA PHE A 93 -7.06 8.64 3.01
C PHE A 93 -7.85 8.64 1.71
N ILE A 94 -7.44 7.80 0.76
CA ILE A 94 -8.13 7.51 -0.50
C ILE A 94 -8.58 6.05 -0.43
N LEU A 95 -9.89 5.82 -0.57
CA LEU A 95 -10.44 4.47 -0.57
C LEU A 95 -10.26 3.85 -1.96
N HIS A 96 -9.37 2.88 -2.08
CA HIS A 96 -9.10 2.21 -3.34
C HIS A 96 -10.25 1.28 -3.72
N ARG A 97 -10.86 1.52 -4.89
CA ARG A 97 -11.87 0.63 -5.52
C ARG A 97 -11.44 0.16 -6.91
N ASN A 98 -10.74 1.03 -7.63
CA ASN A 98 -10.09 0.78 -8.91
C ASN A 98 -8.98 1.83 -9.10
N ALA A 99 -8.08 1.58 -10.05
CA ALA A 99 -6.97 2.47 -10.38
C ALA A 99 -7.45 3.84 -10.86
N ALA A 100 -8.42 3.90 -11.77
CA ALA A 100 -8.90 5.15 -12.38
C ALA A 100 -9.38 6.18 -11.34
N ASP A 101 -10.22 5.76 -10.39
CA ASP A 101 -10.74 6.62 -9.32
C ASP A 101 -9.61 7.07 -8.38
N SER A 102 -8.71 6.15 -8.03
CA SER A 102 -7.58 6.44 -7.13
C SER A 102 -6.62 7.45 -7.77
N ILE A 103 -6.32 7.28 -9.06
CA ILE A 103 -5.49 8.19 -9.85
C ILE A 103 -6.16 9.55 -9.98
N ALA A 104 -7.47 9.60 -10.27
CA ALA A 104 -8.21 10.85 -10.37
C ALA A 104 -8.21 11.64 -9.05
N GLU A 105 -8.33 10.95 -7.92
CA GLU A 105 -8.18 11.57 -6.60
C GLU A 105 -6.75 12.06 -6.38
N LEU A 106 -5.72 11.24 -6.62
CA LEU A 106 -4.31 11.64 -6.46
C LEU A 106 -3.96 12.87 -7.34
N ALA A 107 -4.40 12.89 -8.59
CA ALA A 107 -4.18 14.00 -9.51
C ALA A 107 -4.82 15.31 -9.03
N ARG A 108 -6.02 15.25 -8.43
CA ARG A 108 -6.65 16.41 -7.78
C ARG A 108 -5.84 16.96 -6.61
N LEU A 109 -4.95 16.14 -6.03
CA LEU A 109 -4.06 16.54 -4.94
C LEU A 109 -2.69 17.04 -5.42
N GLY A 110 -2.46 17.05 -6.74
CA GLY A 110 -1.21 17.54 -7.35
C GLY A 110 -0.10 16.50 -7.44
N PHE A 111 -0.47 15.21 -7.42
CA PHE A 111 0.42 14.12 -7.81
C PHE A 111 0.31 13.92 -9.32
#